data_AF-A0A8J5W363-F1
#
_entry.id   AF-A0A8J5W363-F1
#
_cell.length_a   1.000
_cell.length_b   1.000
_cell.length_c   1.000
_cell.angle_alpha   90.00
_cell.angle_beta   90.00
_cell.angle_gamma   90.00
#
_symmetry.space_group_name_H-M   'P 1'
#
loop_
_entity.id
_entity.type
_entity.pdbx_description
1 polymer ?
#
loop_
_entity_poly.entity_id
_entity_poly.type
_entity_poly.pdbx_seq_one_letter_code
_entity_poly.pdbx_strand_id
1 'polypeptide(L)'
;MAPSMTVLFVTKLVLILQSMIREKLLAFAANSLAFVHYKLHGFATLNVSTVISGCIGPLDAEDKEDQDRITTERNTALVVTAGPSLHYPNPPNPDKVLYINKKEAPLLKVERGVPVTFSVEAGHDAPLYITSDPVGGNATSRNVSEIIYAGGPKAEGVPATPTELIWLPDRNTPDLVYYQSLYDPKMGWKIQVVDGGLSDMYNNSVLLDDQQVTFFWTLSGDSINIAARGERKSGYLAVGFGSAMVNSYAYVGWIDGDGTGHVNSYWIDGKDGMSVHETRENLTHTRCRSENGAIVFEFTRPLAPSCSGRVECKNIVDPKTPLKVIWAMGSQWQSGRLSVKNMHSVTSNRPVRILLLAGLAEAEQDLRPVLAVHGFMMFVTSGLLLPGGIMAARYLKHLKGDVWFQAHTYLQYSGMAVMFLGVLFAVAELRGFSFKSTHAKIGTLAFGFAFLQPINAYLRPHLAENGEILSRNRVIWEYLHIFTGRSALVFGVIALFTGLQHLGHRYGSKNTKGLTCGLILWVVSVALVVLYLEYMAVKRRRDGGADGHSGKWVLGNNEEEDSVDLLQSERSSKMESNSTEPMEVQLEPLKG
;
A
#
# COMPACT_ATOMS: atom_id res chain seq x y z
N MET A 1 23.74 23.11 -29.99
CA MET A 1 22.85 23.31 -28.82
C MET A 1 22.30 21.95 -28.42
N ALA A 2 22.79 21.38 -27.32
CA ALA A 2 22.30 20.11 -26.80
C ALA A 2 21.03 20.35 -25.97
N PRO A 3 19.97 19.55 -26.12
CA PRO A 3 18.78 19.71 -25.30
C PRO A 3 19.07 19.37 -23.84
N SER A 4 18.47 20.13 -22.91
CA SER A 4 18.52 19.87 -21.47
C SER A 4 18.02 18.45 -21.14
N MET A 5 18.70 17.78 -20.20
CA MET A 5 18.34 16.44 -19.71
C MET A 5 16.86 16.31 -19.28
N THR A 6 16.21 17.41 -18.91
CA THR A 6 14.80 17.45 -18.52
C THR A 6 13.86 17.20 -19.71
N VAL A 7 14.22 17.65 -20.91
CA VAL A 7 13.42 17.46 -22.13
C VAL A 7 13.45 16.00 -22.57
N LEU A 8 14.62 15.36 -22.50
CA LEU A 8 14.83 13.97 -22.92
C LEU A 8 14.04 12.95 -22.06
N PHE A 9 13.78 13.29 -20.79
CA PHE A 9 13.02 12.43 -19.87
C PHE A 9 11.51 12.49 -20.13
N VAL A 10 10.98 13.67 -20.45
CA VAL A 10 9.55 13.87 -20.75
C VAL A 10 9.19 13.27 -22.12
N THR A 11 10.07 13.35 -23.12
CA THR A 11 9.81 12.74 -24.43
C THR A 11 9.79 11.20 -24.38
N LYS A 12 10.62 10.59 -23.52
CA LYS A 12 10.62 9.13 -23.32
C LYS A 12 9.36 8.64 -22.59
N LEU A 13 8.80 9.43 -21.67
CA LEU A 13 7.59 9.05 -20.93
C LEU A 13 6.33 9.07 -21.81
N VAL A 14 6.23 10.02 -22.75
CA VAL A 14 5.09 10.15 -23.68
C VAL A 14 5.07 9.03 -24.74
N LEU A 15 6.24 8.59 -25.22
CA LEU A 15 6.35 7.50 -26.20
C LEU A 15 5.99 6.12 -25.60
N ILE A 16 6.27 5.91 -24.31
CA ILE A 16 5.89 4.68 -23.59
C ILE A 16 4.36 4.62 -23.39
N LEU A 17 3.74 5.77 -23.10
CA LEU A 17 2.28 5.88 -22.97
C LEU A 17 1.54 5.68 -24.30
N GLN A 18 2.10 6.12 -25.43
CA GLN A 18 1.50 5.89 -26.76
C GLN A 18 1.65 4.43 -27.24
N SER A 19 2.70 3.73 -26.82
CA SER A 19 2.90 2.30 -27.15
C SER A 19 1.87 1.40 -26.46
N MET A 20 1.50 1.71 -25.21
CA MET A 20 0.56 0.90 -24.43
C MET A 20 -0.90 0.99 -24.89
N ILE A 21 -1.26 2.06 -25.62
CA ILE A 21 -2.64 2.28 -26.10
C ILE A 21 -2.87 1.57 -27.45
N ARG A 22 -1.80 1.30 -28.22
CA ARG A 22 -1.87 0.72 -29.56
C ARG A 22 -2.06 -0.82 -29.56
N GLU A 23 -1.65 -1.49 -28.50
CA GLU A 23 -1.75 -2.97 -28.38
C GLU A 23 -3.14 -3.47 -27.94
N LYS A 24 -4.00 -2.61 -27.37
CA LYS A 24 -5.31 -3.02 -26.85
C LYS A 24 -6.48 -2.90 -27.84
N LEU A 25 -6.24 -2.44 -29.06
CA LEU A 25 -7.28 -2.16 -30.06
C LEU A 25 -7.40 -3.19 -31.20
N LEU A 26 -6.63 -4.29 -31.16
CA LEU A 26 -6.58 -5.28 -32.25
C LEU A 26 -7.13 -6.68 -31.88
N ALA A 27 -7.64 -6.89 -30.67
CA ALA A 27 -8.09 -8.22 -30.21
C ALA A 27 -9.63 -8.41 -30.20
N PHE A 28 -10.36 -7.65 -31.01
CA PHE A 28 -11.83 -7.70 -31.08
C PHE A 28 -12.31 -7.96 -32.51
N ALA A 29 -12.09 -9.16 -33.04
CA ALA A 29 -12.78 -9.66 -34.24
C ALA A 29 -12.68 -11.19 -34.36
N ALA A 30 -13.80 -11.81 -34.80
CA ALA A 30 -13.98 -13.20 -35.30
C ALA A 30 -14.26 -14.28 -34.23
N ASN A 31 -15.20 -15.24 -34.41
CA ASN A 31 -16.27 -15.46 -35.38
C ASN A 31 -17.20 -16.58 -34.85
N SER A 32 -18.38 -16.70 -35.44
CA SER A 32 -19.53 -17.51 -35.02
C SER A 32 -19.64 -18.94 -35.59
N LEU A 33 -20.49 -19.72 -34.91
CA LEU A 33 -21.60 -20.59 -35.40
C LEU A 33 -21.39 -22.09 -35.78
N ALA A 34 -22.52 -22.81 -35.57
CA ALA A 34 -23.07 -24.02 -36.25
C ALA A 34 -22.74 -25.41 -35.62
N PHE A 35 -23.62 -26.45 -35.57
CA PHE A 35 -25.07 -26.69 -35.76
C PHE A 35 -25.35 -28.21 -35.49
N VAL A 36 -26.64 -28.63 -35.42
CA VAL A 36 -27.21 -30.01 -35.59
C VAL A 36 -27.27 -30.95 -34.36
N HIS A 37 -28.22 -31.91 -34.18
CA HIS A 37 -29.69 -32.00 -34.04
C HIS A 37 -30.07 -33.52 -33.93
N TYR A 38 -31.25 -33.83 -33.34
CA TYR A 38 -32.08 -35.08 -33.37
C TYR A 38 -31.80 -36.23 -32.36
N LYS A 39 -32.72 -36.55 -31.41
CA LYS A 39 -34.00 -37.36 -31.42
C LYS A 39 -33.74 -38.90 -31.42
N LEU A 40 -34.51 -39.83 -30.83
CA LEU A 40 -35.55 -39.93 -29.77
C LEU A 40 -36.01 -41.43 -29.67
N HIS A 41 -36.70 -41.81 -28.57
CA HIS A 41 -37.70 -42.90 -28.36
C HIS A 41 -37.32 -44.31 -27.83
N GLY A 42 -38.10 -44.75 -26.82
CA GLY A 42 -38.49 -46.17 -26.60
C GLY A 42 -39.16 -46.45 -25.23
N PHE A 43 -40.42 -46.90 -25.24
CA PHE A 43 -41.34 -47.12 -24.09
C PHE A 43 -41.31 -48.57 -23.54
N ALA A 44 -41.64 -48.76 -22.24
CA ALA A 44 -42.56 -49.83 -21.75
C ALA A 44 -42.87 -49.68 -20.23
N THR A 45 -44.14 -49.87 -19.83
CA THR A 45 -44.65 -49.86 -18.46
C THR A 45 -45.05 -51.26 -17.99
N LEU A 46 -44.81 -51.59 -16.70
CA LEU A 46 -45.41 -52.74 -16.01
C LEU A 46 -45.76 -52.34 -14.56
N ASN A 47 -46.97 -52.67 -14.13
CA ASN A 47 -47.56 -52.29 -12.84
C ASN A 47 -47.59 -53.51 -11.90
N VAL A 48 -46.98 -53.43 -10.71
CA VAL A 48 -47.09 -54.44 -9.64
C VAL A 48 -47.23 -53.77 -8.26
N SER A 49 -48.16 -54.33 -7.50
CA SER A 49 -48.81 -53.92 -6.26
C SER A 49 -47.93 -53.73 -5.01
N THR A 50 -48.40 -52.78 -4.19
CA THR A 50 -48.14 -52.44 -2.79
C THR A 50 -47.45 -53.47 -1.87
N VAL A 51 -46.29 -53.07 -1.32
CA VAL A 51 -45.79 -53.51 -0.01
C VAL A 51 -45.41 -52.27 0.80
N ILE A 52 -46.03 -52.11 1.97
CA ILE A 52 -45.71 -51.10 2.98
C ILE A 52 -44.39 -51.52 3.65
N SER A 53 -43.31 -50.80 3.33
CA SER A 53 -42.01 -50.83 4.03
C SER A 53 -41.64 -49.40 4.40
N GLY A 54 -41.72 -49.10 5.70
CA GLY A 54 -41.64 -47.75 6.27
C GLY A 54 -40.24 -47.14 6.33
N CYS A 55 -39.49 -47.21 5.23
CA CYS A 55 -38.32 -46.37 5.00
C CYS A 55 -38.72 -45.23 4.08
N ILE A 56 -39.19 -44.11 4.65
CA ILE A 56 -39.66 -42.96 3.87
C ILE A 56 -38.48 -42.08 3.39
N GLY A 57 -37.29 -42.28 3.95
CA GLY A 57 -36.07 -41.56 3.57
C GLY A 57 -35.62 -41.84 2.12
N PRO A 58 -34.63 -41.09 1.60
CA PRO A 58 -34.17 -41.29 0.23
C PRO A 58 -33.53 -42.66 0.13
N LEU A 59 -34.27 -43.61 -0.42
CA LEU A 59 -33.75 -44.92 -0.77
C LEU A 59 -33.12 -44.76 -2.15
N ASP A 60 -31.82 -44.99 -2.27
CA ASP A 60 -31.21 -45.10 -3.59
C ASP A 60 -31.59 -46.50 -4.13
N ALA A 61 -32.30 -46.56 -5.26
CA ALA A 61 -32.67 -47.83 -5.89
C ALA A 61 -31.40 -48.67 -6.21
N GLU A 62 -31.49 -50.00 -6.08
CA GLU A 62 -30.38 -50.92 -6.38
C GLU A 62 -30.08 -51.03 -7.89
N ASP A 63 -31.10 -50.83 -8.73
CA ASP A 63 -31.02 -50.90 -10.20
C ASP A 63 -30.87 -49.51 -10.83
N LYS A 64 -29.73 -48.83 -10.59
CA LYS A 64 -29.47 -47.52 -11.21
C LYS A 64 -29.06 -47.66 -12.68
N GLU A 65 -29.93 -47.25 -13.60
CA GLU A 65 -29.46 -46.69 -14.87
C GLU A 65 -28.72 -45.36 -14.61
N ASP A 66 -27.85 -44.93 -15.54
CA ASP A 66 -27.08 -43.69 -15.41
C ASP A 66 -28.00 -42.50 -15.12
N GLN A 67 -28.07 -42.09 -13.85
CA GLN A 67 -28.95 -41.01 -13.45
C GLN A 67 -28.55 -39.73 -14.16
N ASP A 68 -29.52 -39.14 -14.84
CA ASP A 68 -29.35 -37.91 -15.58
C ASP A 68 -28.89 -36.78 -14.66
N ARG A 69 -27.76 -36.17 -15.02
CA ARG A 69 -27.18 -35.02 -14.30
C ARG A 69 -27.36 -33.75 -15.10
N ILE A 70 -27.73 -32.68 -14.42
CA ILE A 70 -27.76 -31.34 -15.00
C ILE A 70 -26.84 -30.46 -14.16
N THR A 71 -25.81 -29.90 -14.79
CA THR A 71 -25.04 -28.81 -14.20
C THR A 71 -25.69 -27.51 -14.64
N THR A 72 -25.99 -26.62 -13.71
CA THR A 72 -26.64 -25.35 -14.02
C THR A 72 -25.66 -24.41 -14.71
N GLU A 73 -26.07 -23.86 -15.85
CA GLU A 73 -25.32 -22.85 -16.58
C GLU A 73 -25.88 -21.45 -16.29
N ARG A 74 -25.02 -20.42 -16.29
CA ARG A 74 -25.48 -19.04 -16.08
C ARG A 74 -26.50 -18.64 -17.15
N ASN A 75 -27.52 -17.91 -16.72
CA ASN A 75 -28.59 -17.35 -17.57
C ASN A 75 -29.40 -18.40 -18.36
N THR A 76 -29.29 -19.68 -18.03
CA THR A 76 -30.12 -20.73 -18.63
C THR A 76 -31.17 -21.16 -17.63
N ALA A 77 -32.43 -20.86 -17.94
CA ALA A 77 -33.54 -21.28 -17.09
C ALA A 77 -33.73 -22.80 -17.15
N LEU A 78 -33.86 -23.41 -15.99
CA LEU A 78 -34.25 -24.81 -15.85
C LEU A 78 -35.75 -24.92 -16.02
N VAL A 79 -36.21 -25.51 -17.11
CA VAL A 79 -37.64 -25.69 -17.37
C VAL A 79 -38.14 -26.87 -16.54
N VAL A 80 -39.08 -26.59 -15.64
CA VAL A 80 -39.65 -27.58 -14.71
C VAL A 80 -41.06 -27.93 -15.13
N THR A 81 -41.28 -29.15 -15.56
CA THR A 81 -42.59 -29.69 -15.93
C THR A 81 -42.94 -30.86 -15.02
N ALA A 82 -44.20 -31.29 -14.97
CA ALA A 82 -44.56 -32.52 -14.26
C ALA A 82 -45.08 -33.58 -15.24
N GLY A 83 -44.72 -34.84 -15.00
CA GLY A 83 -45.05 -35.96 -15.88
C GLY A 83 -45.07 -37.29 -15.12
N PRO A 84 -45.41 -38.40 -15.80
CA PRO A 84 -45.46 -39.73 -15.17
C PRO A 84 -44.07 -40.18 -14.70
N SER A 85 -44.02 -40.91 -13.60
CA SER A 85 -42.82 -41.59 -13.11
C SER A 85 -42.53 -42.82 -13.96
N LEU A 86 -41.30 -42.95 -14.46
CA LEU A 86 -40.82 -44.10 -15.23
C LEU A 86 -39.64 -44.75 -14.50
N HIS A 87 -38.59 -43.98 -14.24
CA HIS A 87 -37.33 -44.41 -13.63
C HIS A 87 -36.97 -43.55 -12.41
N TYR A 88 -37.96 -43.25 -11.56
CA TYR A 88 -37.75 -42.40 -10.40
C TYR A 88 -36.73 -43.01 -9.41
N PRO A 89 -35.70 -42.25 -9.00
CA PRO A 89 -34.56 -42.77 -8.24
C PRO A 89 -34.87 -43.17 -6.78
N ASN A 90 -36.05 -42.86 -6.25
CA ASN A 90 -36.39 -42.98 -4.83
C ASN A 90 -37.69 -43.72 -4.55
N PRO A 91 -37.66 -45.06 -4.45
CA PRO A 91 -38.85 -45.84 -4.20
C PRO A 91 -39.53 -45.47 -2.85
N PRO A 92 -40.86 -45.64 -2.71
CA PRO A 92 -41.79 -46.08 -3.74
C PRO A 92 -42.02 -45.00 -4.80
N ASN A 93 -42.19 -45.44 -6.05
CA ASN A 93 -42.36 -44.53 -7.18
C ASN A 93 -43.73 -43.84 -7.08
N PRO A 94 -43.78 -42.50 -7.09
CA PRO A 94 -45.05 -41.77 -7.16
C PRO A 94 -45.63 -41.89 -8.58
N ASP A 95 -46.92 -41.58 -8.75
CA ASP A 95 -47.55 -41.57 -10.08
C ASP A 95 -47.02 -40.43 -10.96
N LYS A 96 -46.62 -39.31 -10.34
CA LYS A 96 -46.19 -38.07 -11.00
C LYS A 96 -44.89 -37.55 -10.39
N VAL A 97 -43.95 -37.10 -11.23
CA VAL A 97 -42.66 -36.52 -10.83
C VAL A 97 -42.36 -35.25 -11.62
N LEU A 98 -41.42 -34.46 -11.11
CA LEU A 98 -40.87 -33.28 -11.73
C LEU A 98 -39.81 -33.69 -12.75
N TYR A 99 -39.96 -33.15 -13.95
CA TYR A 99 -39.00 -33.21 -15.03
C TYR A 99 -38.31 -31.86 -15.12
N ILE A 100 -36.98 -31.87 -15.25
CA ILE A 100 -36.19 -30.67 -15.44
C ILE A 100 -35.46 -30.78 -16.77
N ASN A 101 -35.65 -29.81 -17.66
CA ASN A 101 -35.15 -29.85 -19.04
C ASN A 101 -35.46 -31.18 -19.75
N LYS A 102 -36.69 -31.69 -19.54
CA LYS A 102 -37.20 -32.98 -20.06
C LYS A 102 -36.53 -34.23 -19.52
N LYS A 103 -35.68 -34.12 -18.50
CA LYS A 103 -35.09 -35.26 -17.77
C LYS A 103 -35.91 -35.54 -16.53
N GLU A 104 -36.18 -36.82 -16.25
CA GLU A 104 -36.95 -37.25 -15.09
C GLU A 104 -36.11 -37.11 -13.81
N ALA A 105 -36.60 -36.34 -12.83
CA ALA A 105 -35.98 -36.19 -11.50
C ALA A 105 -34.42 -36.20 -11.50
N PRO A 106 -33.75 -35.37 -12.34
CA PRO A 106 -32.30 -35.42 -12.49
C PRO A 106 -31.58 -34.96 -11.23
N LEU A 107 -30.34 -35.41 -11.05
CA LEU A 107 -29.44 -34.83 -10.05
C LEU A 107 -28.97 -33.46 -10.55
N LEU A 108 -29.35 -32.39 -9.84
CA LEU A 108 -28.88 -31.05 -10.16
C LEU A 108 -27.53 -30.78 -9.51
N LYS A 109 -26.61 -30.15 -10.22
CA LYS A 109 -25.39 -29.59 -9.69
C LYS A 109 -25.44 -28.08 -9.82
N VAL A 110 -25.42 -27.39 -8.69
CA VAL A 110 -25.62 -25.94 -8.59
C VAL A 110 -24.42 -25.30 -7.88
N GLU A 111 -24.00 -24.12 -8.34
CA GLU A 111 -22.87 -23.38 -7.77
C GLU A 111 -23.35 -22.28 -6.81
N ARG A 112 -22.77 -22.21 -5.61
CA ARG A 112 -23.03 -21.12 -4.65
C ARG A 112 -22.63 -19.77 -5.22
N GLY A 113 -23.44 -18.74 -4.98
CA GLY A 113 -23.23 -17.40 -5.52
C GLY A 113 -23.69 -17.21 -6.98
N VAL A 114 -24.14 -18.29 -7.65
CA VAL A 114 -24.69 -18.21 -9.01
C VAL A 114 -26.22 -18.34 -8.94
N PRO A 115 -26.99 -17.32 -9.39
CA PRO A 115 -28.44 -17.41 -9.37
C PRO A 115 -28.92 -18.46 -10.38
N VAL A 116 -29.80 -19.35 -9.93
CA VAL A 116 -30.46 -20.38 -10.72
C VAL A 116 -31.91 -19.96 -10.94
N THR A 117 -32.31 -19.89 -12.21
CA THR A 117 -33.70 -19.62 -12.58
C THR A 117 -34.40 -20.92 -12.94
N PHE A 118 -35.55 -21.18 -12.33
CA PHE A 118 -36.46 -22.25 -12.69
C PHE A 118 -37.68 -21.65 -13.40
N SER A 119 -37.97 -22.10 -14.62
CA SER A 119 -39.22 -21.79 -15.33
C SER A 119 -40.22 -22.88 -14.99
N VAL A 120 -41.13 -22.62 -14.05
CA VAL A 120 -42.08 -23.62 -13.56
C VAL A 120 -43.32 -23.68 -14.46
N GLU A 121 -43.50 -24.83 -15.09
CA GLU A 121 -44.54 -25.21 -16.05
C GLU A 121 -45.23 -26.53 -15.63
N ALA A 122 -45.14 -26.87 -14.34
CA ALA A 122 -45.53 -28.17 -13.79
C ALA A 122 -47.04 -28.33 -13.51
N GLY A 123 -47.83 -27.26 -13.64
CA GLY A 123 -49.24 -27.20 -13.25
C GLY A 123 -49.47 -26.60 -11.87
N HIS A 124 -50.72 -26.27 -11.56
CA HIS A 124 -51.16 -25.74 -10.26
C HIS A 124 -51.15 -26.79 -9.14
N ASP A 125 -51.07 -28.07 -9.50
CA ASP A 125 -51.01 -29.19 -8.56
C ASP A 125 -49.58 -29.56 -8.16
N ALA A 126 -48.55 -29.00 -8.84
CA ALA A 126 -47.15 -29.33 -8.59
C ALA A 126 -46.26 -28.09 -8.43
N PRO A 127 -46.51 -27.22 -7.42
CA PRO A 127 -45.64 -26.08 -7.14
C PRO A 127 -44.24 -26.53 -6.70
N LEU A 128 -43.21 -25.94 -7.30
CA LEU A 128 -41.82 -26.25 -7.01
C LEU A 128 -41.33 -25.56 -5.73
N TYR A 129 -40.58 -26.28 -4.90
CA TYR A 129 -39.79 -25.68 -3.84
C TYR A 129 -38.50 -26.45 -3.56
N ILE A 130 -37.55 -25.76 -2.94
CA ILE A 130 -36.24 -26.30 -2.57
C ILE A 130 -36.20 -26.41 -1.05
N THR A 131 -35.91 -27.59 -0.54
CA THR A 131 -36.05 -27.94 0.87
C THR A 131 -34.88 -28.79 1.37
N SER A 132 -34.69 -28.82 2.69
CA SER A 132 -33.81 -29.77 3.37
C SER A 132 -34.38 -31.18 3.43
N ASP A 133 -35.68 -31.35 3.18
CA ASP A 133 -36.37 -32.64 3.33
C ASP A 133 -36.33 -33.48 2.03
N PRO A 134 -35.86 -34.74 2.08
CA PRO A 134 -35.77 -35.61 0.90
C PRO A 134 -37.13 -36.08 0.36
N VAL A 135 -38.21 -35.91 1.12
CA VAL A 135 -39.53 -36.47 0.81
C VAL A 135 -40.45 -35.43 0.19
N GLY A 136 -40.43 -34.18 0.61
CA GLY A 136 -41.35 -33.17 0.09
C GLY A 136 -42.80 -33.35 0.56
N GLY A 137 -43.77 -32.76 -0.15
CA GLY A 137 -45.19 -32.93 0.14
C GLY A 137 -45.61 -32.38 1.51
N ASN A 138 -45.18 -31.15 1.81
CA ASN A 138 -45.47 -30.41 3.05
C ASN A 138 -45.07 -31.19 4.32
N ALA A 139 -43.82 -31.00 4.79
CA ALA A 139 -43.28 -31.75 5.93
C ALA A 139 -44.09 -31.59 7.23
N THR A 140 -44.77 -30.45 7.39
CA THR A 140 -45.65 -30.17 8.54
C THR A 140 -46.78 -31.19 8.65
N SER A 141 -47.33 -31.65 7.51
CA SER A 141 -48.39 -32.66 7.49
C SER A 141 -47.91 -34.03 8.00
N ARG A 142 -46.60 -34.28 7.92
CA ARG A 142 -45.93 -35.49 8.40
C ARG A 142 -45.32 -35.33 9.80
N ASN A 143 -45.56 -34.21 10.47
CA ASN A 143 -44.97 -33.88 11.78
C ASN A 143 -43.42 -33.82 11.75
N VAL A 144 -42.84 -33.34 10.65
CA VAL A 144 -41.39 -33.16 10.45
C VAL A 144 -41.10 -31.68 10.17
N SER A 145 -40.01 -31.14 10.71
CA SER A 145 -39.54 -29.79 10.39
C SER A 145 -38.66 -29.77 9.15
N GLU A 146 -38.88 -28.82 8.26
CA GLU A 146 -38.06 -28.60 7.06
C GLU A 146 -37.62 -27.14 6.94
N ILE A 147 -36.49 -26.90 6.27
CA ILE A 147 -36.03 -25.57 5.89
C ILE A 147 -36.31 -25.39 4.40
N ILE A 148 -37.06 -24.34 4.06
CA ILE A 148 -37.33 -23.96 2.67
C ILE A 148 -36.28 -22.95 2.21
N TYR A 149 -35.48 -23.31 1.21
CA TYR A 149 -34.44 -22.45 0.64
C TYR A 149 -34.96 -21.55 -0.48
N ALA A 150 -35.97 -22.00 -1.24
CA ALA A 150 -36.64 -21.23 -2.28
C ALA A 150 -37.97 -21.88 -2.69
N GLY A 151 -38.82 -21.11 -3.35
CA GLY A 151 -40.12 -21.58 -3.87
C GLY A 151 -41.22 -21.61 -2.81
N GLY A 152 -42.27 -22.38 -3.06
CA GLY A 152 -43.43 -22.50 -2.19
C GLY A 152 -44.75 -22.54 -2.97
N PRO A 153 -45.91 -22.31 -2.33
CA PRO A 153 -47.22 -22.51 -2.95
C PRO A 153 -47.46 -21.66 -4.20
N LYS A 154 -46.74 -20.55 -4.35
CA LYS A 154 -46.86 -19.61 -5.48
C LYS A 154 -45.95 -19.96 -6.66
N ALA A 155 -45.05 -20.92 -6.50
CA ALA A 155 -44.14 -21.36 -7.54
C ALA A 155 -44.81 -22.46 -8.41
N GLU A 156 -46.05 -22.21 -8.81
CA GLU A 156 -46.84 -23.02 -9.73
C GLU A 156 -47.01 -22.27 -11.05
N GLY A 157 -47.02 -22.97 -12.18
CA GLY A 157 -47.16 -22.35 -13.49
C GLY A 157 -47.48 -23.38 -14.57
N VAL A 158 -47.92 -22.91 -15.72
CA VAL A 158 -48.32 -23.75 -16.86
C VAL A 158 -47.52 -23.35 -18.11
N PRO A 159 -47.40 -24.21 -19.13
CA PRO A 159 -46.61 -23.89 -20.32
C PRO A 159 -47.01 -22.59 -21.04
N ALA A 160 -48.29 -22.19 -20.95
CA ALA A 160 -48.77 -20.93 -21.53
C ALA A 160 -48.35 -19.68 -20.73
N THR A 161 -48.15 -19.83 -19.43
CA THR A 161 -47.78 -18.77 -18.48
C THR A 161 -46.85 -19.38 -17.41
N PRO A 162 -45.57 -19.61 -17.73
CA PRO A 162 -44.61 -20.17 -16.79
C PRO A 162 -44.38 -19.21 -15.62
N THR A 163 -44.12 -19.77 -14.45
CA THR A 163 -43.74 -19.00 -13.26
C THR A 163 -42.24 -19.07 -13.03
N GLU A 164 -41.57 -17.93 -13.05
CA GLU A 164 -40.13 -17.86 -12.77
C GLU A 164 -39.85 -17.90 -11.26
N LEU A 165 -39.05 -18.88 -10.84
CA LEU A 165 -38.47 -18.96 -9.51
C LEU A 165 -36.95 -18.77 -9.60
N ILE A 166 -36.44 -17.69 -9.02
CA ILE A 166 -35.00 -17.43 -8.93
C ILE A 166 -34.52 -17.84 -7.53
N TRP A 167 -33.56 -18.75 -7.49
CA TRP A 167 -32.89 -19.18 -6.27
C TRP A 167 -31.40 -18.82 -6.33
N LEU A 168 -30.91 -18.13 -5.31
CA LEU A 168 -29.50 -17.83 -5.13
C LEU A 168 -28.96 -18.63 -3.94
N PRO A 169 -28.35 -19.81 -4.15
CA PRO A 169 -27.71 -20.55 -3.09
C PRO A 169 -26.53 -19.76 -2.55
N ASP A 170 -26.57 -19.50 -1.26
CA ASP A 170 -25.52 -18.78 -0.56
C ASP A 170 -24.52 -19.74 0.09
N ARG A 171 -23.54 -19.19 0.82
CA ARG A 171 -22.56 -19.98 1.57
C ARG A 171 -23.16 -20.83 2.70
N ASN A 172 -24.37 -20.54 3.16
CA ASN A 172 -25.03 -21.25 4.27
C ASN A 172 -25.90 -22.40 3.77
N THR A 173 -26.17 -22.44 2.47
CA THR A 173 -26.89 -23.54 1.82
C THR A 173 -26.06 -24.83 1.95
N PRO A 174 -26.60 -25.93 2.49
CA PRO A 174 -25.87 -27.21 2.61
C PRO A 174 -25.41 -27.78 1.28
N ASP A 175 -24.40 -28.66 1.28
CA ASP A 175 -23.88 -29.31 0.06
C ASP A 175 -24.91 -30.23 -0.61
N LEU A 176 -25.93 -30.66 0.14
CA LEU A 176 -27.05 -31.46 -0.36
C LEU A 176 -28.36 -30.86 0.13
N VAL A 177 -29.20 -30.48 -0.83
CA VAL A 177 -30.61 -30.10 -0.62
C VAL A 177 -31.48 -30.84 -1.63
N TYR A 178 -32.80 -30.66 -1.58
CA TYR A 178 -33.74 -31.36 -2.45
C TYR A 178 -34.67 -30.37 -3.12
N TYR A 179 -35.03 -30.62 -4.38
CA TYR A 179 -36.18 -29.97 -4.99
C TYR A 179 -37.36 -30.93 -4.95
N GLN A 180 -38.54 -30.43 -4.59
CA GLN A 180 -39.73 -31.22 -4.41
C GLN A 180 -40.97 -30.43 -4.86
N SER A 181 -42.12 -31.12 -4.90
CA SER A 181 -43.43 -30.46 -4.96
C SER A 181 -43.94 -30.23 -3.55
N LEU A 182 -44.60 -29.09 -3.32
CA LEU A 182 -45.12 -28.76 -2.00
C LEU A 182 -46.32 -29.64 -1.59
N TYR A 183 -47.13 -30.09 -2.55
CA TYR A 183 -48.36 -30.83 -2.25
C TYR A 183 -48.15 -32.34 -2.23
N ASP A 184 -47.47 -32.86 -3.25
CA ASP A 184 -47.23 -34.30 -3.38
C ASP A 184 -45.80 -34.67 -2.95
N PRO A 185 -45.63 -35.73 -2.14
CA PRO A 185 -44.31 -36.20 -1.75
C PRO A 185 -43.62 -36.92 -2.92
N LYS A 186 -42.29 -36.94 -2.85
CA LYS A 186 -41.36 -37.67 -3.73
C LYS A 186 -41.45 -37.26 -5.19
N MET A 187 -41.85 -36.02 -5.50
CA MET A 187 -41.92 -35.58 -6.88
C MET A 187 -40.57 -35.17 -7.47
N GLY A 188 -39.58 -34.80 -6.67
CA GLY A 188 -38.26 -34.36 -7.15
C GLY A 188 -37.10 -35.12 -6.52
N TRP A 189 -35.89 -34.56 -6.63
CA TRP A 189 -34.67 -35.25 -6.23
C TRP A 189 -33.61 -34.33 -5.62
N LYS A 190 -32.36 -34.78 -5.61
CA LYS A 190 -31.20 -34.16 -4.98
C LYS A 190 -30.70 -32.97 -5.81
N ILE A 191 -30.29 -31.92 -5.11
CA ILE A 191 -29.44 -30.84 -5.61
C ILE A 191 -28.11 -30.95 -4.87
N GLN A 192 -27.04 -31.21 -5.61
CA GLN A 192 -25.69 -31.09 -5.13
C GLN A 192 -25.23 -29.64 -5.28
N VAL A 193 -25.08 -28.96 -4.15
CA VAL A 193 -24.60 -27.58 -4.10
C VAL A 193 -23.09 -27.62 -3.94
N VAL A 194 -22.38 -27.05 -4.90
CA VAL A 194 -20.93 -26.93 -4.90
C VAL A 194 -20.50 -25.48 -4.70
N ASP A 195 -19.31 -25.28 -4.19
CA ASP A 195 -18.75 -23.93 -4.06
C ASP A 195 -18.53 -23.32 -5.45
N GLY A 196 -19.07 -22.12 -5.67
CA GLY A 196 -18.73 -21.30 -6.83
C GLY A 196 -17.38 -20.62 -6.65
N GLY A 197 -17.03 -19.73 -7.59
CA GLY A 197 -15.88 -18.86 -7.42
C GLY A 197 -16.07 -17.93 -6.22
N LEU A 198 -14.99 -17.63 -5.46
CA LEU A 198 -15.05 -16.64 -4.38
C LEU A 198 -15.58 -15.28 -4.86
N SER A 199 -15.35 -14.92 -6.12
CA SER A 199 -15.89 -13.71 -6.74
C SER A 199 -17.42 -13.71 -6.89
N ASP A 200 -18.05 -14.88 -6.96
CA ASP A 200 -19.50 -15.01 -7.06
C ASP A 200 -20.16 -15.10 -5.67
N MET A 201 -19.44 -15.63 -4.68
CA MET A 201 -19.92 -15.77 -3.31
C MET A 201 -19.81 -14.49 -2.47
N TYR A 202 -18.93 -13.57 -2.85
CA TYR A 202 -18.66 -12.33 -2.11
C TYR A 202 -18.87 -11.09 -2.99
N ASN A 203 -19.59 -10.10 -2.44
CA ASN A 203 -19.90 -8.86 -3.16
C ASN A 203 -18.68 -8.01 -3.49
N ASN A 204 -17.64 -8.07 -2.65
CA ASN A 204 -16.45 -7.23 -2.79
C ASN A 204 -15.18 -8.05 -2.66
N SER A 205 -14.14 -7.64 -3.39
CA SER A 205 -12.82 -8.24 -3.32
C SER A 205 -11.72 -7.22 -3.59
N VAL A 206 -10.53 -7.49 -3.05
CA VAL A 206 -9.33 -6.70 -3.32
C VAL A 206 -8.09 -7.59 -3.26
N LEU A 207 -7.15 -7.34 -4.17
CA LEU A 207 -5.76 -7.80 -4.03
C LEU A 207 -5.03 -6.95 -2.98
N LEU A 208 -4.54 -7.61 -1.93
CA LEU A 208 -3.72 -6.97 -0.91
C LEU A 208 -2.31 -6.66 -1.45
N ASP A 209 -1.50 -6.00 -0.61
CA ASP A 209 -0.14 -5.55 -0.98
C ASP A 209 0.68 -6.67 -1.65
N ASP A 210 1.45 -6.30 -2.68
CA ASP A 210 2.20 -7.20 -3.56
C ASP A 210 1.37 -8.23 -4.36
N GLN A 211 0.03 -8.09 -4.38
CA GLN A 211 -0.91 -8.94 -5.15
C GLN A 211 -0.78 -10.45 -4.85
N GLN A 212 -0.33 -10.82 -3.64
CA GLN A 212 -0.13 -12.23 -3.27
C GLN A 212 -1.30 -12.83 -2.50
N VAL A 213 -2.21 -12.00 -2.00
CA VAL A 213 -3.37 -12.43 -1.24
C VAL A 213 -4.59 -11.66 -1.73
N THR A 214 -5.62 -12.37 -2.11
CA THR A 214 -6.92 -11.77 -2.47
C THR A 214 -7.84 -11.85 -1.25
N PHE A 215 -8.35 -10.70 -0.81
CA PHE A 215 -9.24 -10.54 0.33
C PHE A 215 -10.65 -10.24 -0.17
N PHE A 216 -11.62 -11.04 0.26
CA PHE A 216 -13.02 -10.95 -0.12
C PHE A 216 -13.87 -10.64 1.11
N TRP A 217 -14.91 -9.84 0.94
CA TRP A 217 -15.85 -9.59 2.02
C TRP A 217 -17.29 -9.32 1.55
N THR A 218 -18.22 -9.59 2.45
CA THR A 218 -19.63 -9.20 2.30
C THR A 218 -20.18 -8.80 3.66
N LEU A 219 -20.79 -7.63 3.71
CA LEU A 219 -21.45 -7.13 4.93
C LEU A 219 -22.87 -7.71 4.99
N SER A 220 -23.27 -8.23 6.15
CA SER A 220 -24.59 -8.80 6.38
C SER A 220 -25.10 -8.36 7.75
N GLY A 221 -25.92 -7.29 7.77
CA GLY A 221 -26.41 -6.67 9.00
C GLY A 221 -25.27 -6.26 9.93
N ASP A 222 -25.22 -6.88 11.11
CA ASP A 222 -24.20 -6.64 12.14
C ASP A 222 -22.98 -7.58 12.05
N SER A 223 -22.82 -8.28 10.93
CA SER A 223 -21.73 -9.23 10.70
C SER A 223 -20.99 -8.98 9.39
N ILE A 224 -19.78 -9.49 9.32
CA ILE A 224 -18.95 -9.49 8.11
C ILE A 224 -18.52 -10.92 7.79
N ASN A 225 -18.74 -11.30 6.54
CA ASN A 225 -18.25 -12.54 5.96
C ASN A 225 -16.94 -12.23 5.26
N ILE A 226 -15.91 -13.03 5.50
CA ILE A 226 -14.56 -12.81 4.98
C ILE A 226 -14.06 -14.10 4.36
N ALA A 227 -13.44 -13.98 3.19
CA ALA A 227 -12.55 -15.00 2.66
C ALA A 227 -11.19 -14.40 2.31
N ALA A 228 -10.14 -15.21 2.46
CA ALA A 228 -8.80 -14.87 2.04
C ALA A 228 -8.21 -16.02 1.24
N ARG A 229 -7.65 -15.69 0.07
CA ARG A 229 -7.01 -16.63 -0.85
C ARG A 229 -5.56 -16.24 -1.07
N GLY A 230 -4.65 -17.17 -0.84
CA GLY A 230 -3.27 -17.02 -1.28
C GLY A 230 -3.16 -17.25 -2.79
N GLU A 231 -2.32 -16.46 -3.46
CA GLU A 231 -1.98 -16.65 -4.88
C GLU A 231 -0.72 -17.53 -5.05
N ARG A 232 -0.18 -18.04 -3.95
CA ARG A 232 1.01 -18.90 -3.90
C ARG A 232 0.83 -20.04 -2.93
N LYS A 233 1.64 -21.09 -3.13
CA LYS A 233 1.67 -22.24 -2.24
C LYS A 233 2.17 -21.83 -0.85
N SER A 234 1.45 -22.24 0.18
CA SER A 234 1.78 -21.98 1.58
C SER A 234 1.23 -23.09 2.46
N GLY A 235 1.82 -23.29 3.64
CA GLY A 235 1.24 -24.19 4.66
C GLY A 235 0.19 -23.50 5.54
N TYR A 236 0.25 -22.17 5.62
CA TYR A 236 -0.80 -21.36 6.22
C TYR A 236 -0.91 -19.99 5.55
N LEU A 237 -2.08 -19.39 5.68
CA LEU A 237 -2.33 -18.00 5.33
C LEU A 237 -2.86 -17.26 6.55
N ALA A 238 -2.27 -16.11 6.84
CA ALA A 238 -2.69 -15.23 7.92
C ALA A 238 -3.11 -13.86 7.37
N VAL A 239 -4.25 -13.36 7.82
CA VAL A 239 -4.72 -12.00 7.56
C VAL A 239 -4.83 -11.26 8.89
N GLY A 240 -4.17 -10.11 8.99
CA GLY A 240 -4.13 -9.28 10.19
C GLY A 240 -4.90 -7.97 10.03
N PHE A 241 -5.72 -7.62 11.02
CA PHE A 241 -6.34 -6.33 11.17
C PHE A 241 -5.46 -5.43 12.02
N GLY A 242 -4.79 -4.48 11.36
CA GLY A 242 -3.79 -3.63 11.98
C GLY A 242 -2.89 -2.93 10.96
N SER A 243 -2.03 -2.03 11.46
CA SER A 243 -1.04 -1.35 10.60
C SER A 243 0.30 -2.09 10.52
N ALA A 244 0.55 -3.01 11.45
CA ALA A 244 1.77 -3.80 11.60
C ALA A 244 1.45 -5.06 12.41
N MET A 245 2.39 -6.01 12.46
CA MET A 245 2.24 -7.27 13.22
C MET A 245 1.91 -7.03 14.71
N VAL A 246 2.65 -6.15 15.38
CA VAL A 246 2.41 -5.83 16.81
C VAL A 246 1.16 -4.96 16.93
N ASN A 247 0.30 -5.29 17.90
CA ASN A 247 -1.01 -4.70 18.14
C ASN A 247 -2.00 -4.96 16.98
N SER A 248 -1.99 -6.17 16.42
CA SER A 248 -2.96 -6.59 15.41
C SER A 248 -3.72 -7.84 15.84
N TYR A 249 -4.95 -7.97 15.34
CA TYR A 249 -5.73 -9.20 15.42
C TYR A 249 -5.49 -9.98 14.14
N ALA A 250 -5.07 -11.24 14.24
CA ALA A 250 -4.79 -12.07 13.09
C ALA A 250 -5.76 -13.25 13.00
N TYR A 251 -6.17 -13.57 11.78
CA TYR A 251 -6.94 -14.77 11.46
C TYR A 251 -6.04 -15.66 10.63
N VAL A 252 -5.84 -16.89 11.08
CA VAL A 252 -4.92 -17.83 10.46
C VAL A 252 -5.68 -19.07 10.01
N GLY A 253 -5.59 -19.36 8.72
CA GLY A 253 -6.08 -20.58 8.11
C GLY A 253 -4.93 -21.53 7.77
N TRP A 254 -5.07 -22.80 8.12
CA TRP A 254 -4.12 -23.87 7.77
C TRP A 254 -4.82 -25.23 7.65
N ILE A 255 -4.09 -26.23 7.17
CA ILE A 255 -4.56 -27.61 7.06
C ILE A 255 -3.60 -28.51 7.83
N ASP A 256 -4.15 -29.35 8.71
CA ASP A 256 -3.40 -30.33 9.48
C ASP A 256 -3.00 -31.53 8.60
N GLY A 257 -2.09 -32.38 9.10
CA GLY A 257 -1.56 -33.52 8.34
C GLY A 257 -2.60 -34.59 7.98
N ASP A 258 -3.76 -34.56 8.64
CA ASP A 258 -4.92 -35.42 8.38
C ASP A 258 -5.86 -34.85 7.29
N GLY A 259 -5.58 -33.65 6.78
CA GLY A 259 -6.40 -32.96 5.79
C GLY A 259 -7.50 -32.07 6.39
N THR A 260 -7.59 -31.95 7.72
CA THR A 260 -8.58 -31.10 8.38
C THR A 260 -8.17 -29.64 8.30
N GLY A 261 -9.06 -28.79 7.78
CA GLY A 261 -8.85 -27.35 7.68
C GLY A 261 -9.27 -26.60 8.94
N HIS A 262 -8.42 -25.71 9.44
CA HIS A 262 -8.66 -24.90 10.64
C HIS A 262 -8.60 -23.41 10.33
N VAL A 263 -9.37 -22.61 11.08
CA VAL A 263 -9.36 -21.14 11.04
C VAL A 263 -9.52 -20.60 12.46
N ASN A 264 -8.46 -20.03 13.01
CA ASN A 264 -8.46 -19.49 14.37
C ASN A 264 -8.06 -18.01 14.39
N SER A 265 -8.50 -17.30 15.43
CA SER A 265 -8.17 -15.89 15.67
C SER A 265 -7.09 -15.75 16.74
N TYR A 266 -6.26 -14.71 16.61
CA TYR A 266 -5.12 -14.45 17.46
C TYR A 266 -4.97 -12.94 17.73
N TRP A 267 -4.39 -12.60 18.87
CA TRP A 267 -3.92 -11.26 19.22
C TRP A 267 -2.40 -11.26 19.31
N ILE A 268 -1.76 -10.27 18.69
CA ILE A 268 -0.30 -10.21 18.59
C ILE A 268 0.23 -8.98 19.34
N ASP A 269 1.02 -9.19 20.39
CA ASP A 269 1.62 -8.13 21.21
C ASP A 269 3.16 -8.01 21.05
N GLY A 270 3.74 -8.80 20.15
CA GLY A 270 5.18 -8.86 19.89
C GLY A 270 5.52 -9.51 18.56
N LYS A 271 6.80 -9.89 18.37
CA LYS A 271 7.32 -10.41 17.09
C LYS A 271 7.79 -11.87 17.15
N ASP A 272 7.75 -12.48 18.32
CA ASP A 272 8.07 -13.88 18.50
C ASP A 272 6.79 -14.72 18.62
N GLY A 273 6.93 -16.04 18.52
CA GLY A 273 5.79 -16.95 18.60
C GLY A 273 5.09 -16.98 19.96
N MET A 274 5.76 -16.57 21.05
CA MET A 274 5.16 -16.50 22.39
C MET A 274 4.28 -15.26 22.55
N SER A 275 4.46 -14.25 21.71
CA SER A 275 3.65 -13.04 21.63
C SER A 275 2.41 -13.16 20.75
N VAL A 276 2.05 -14.36 20.32
CA VAL A 276 0.86 -14.65 19.53
C VAL A 276 -0.10 -15.45 20.40
N HIS A 277 -1.18 -14.80 20.81
CA HIS A 277 -2.13 -15.35 21.78
C HIS A 277 -3.42 -15.72 21.05
N GLU A 278 -3.82 -16.98 21.11
CA GLU A 278 -5.09 -17.42 20.54
C GLU A 278 -6.27 -16.75 21.27
N THR A 279 -7.21 -16.20 20.50
CA THR A 279 -8.40 -15.51 21.01
C THR A 279 -9.64 -16.36 20.83
N ARG A 280 -10.69 -16.07 21.62
CA ARG A 280 -11.98 -16.77 21.56
C ARG A 280 -13.06 -15.87 20.95
N GLU A 281 -12.85 -15.45 19.70
CA GLU A 281 -13.89 -14.74 18.95
C GLU A 281 -15.01 -15.71 18.54
N ASN A 282 -16.23 -15.18 18.39
CA ASN A 282 -17.37 -15.96 17.89
C ASN A 282 -17.31 -16.07 16.37
N LEU A 283 -16.37 -16.88 15.88
CA LEU A 283 -16.25 -17.21 14.46
C LEU A 283 -17.25 -18.31 14.12
N THR A 284 -18.01 -18.09 13.06
CA THR A 284 -18.96 -19.07 12.53
C THR A 284 -18.64 -19.36 11.07
N HIS A 285 -19.12 -20.49 10.56
CA HIS A 285 -18.93 -20.88 9.15
C HIS A 285 -17.44 -20.90 8.74
N THR A 286 -16.58 -21.40 9.63
CA THR A 286 -15.15 -21.53 9.37
C THR A 286 -14.91 -22.65 8.37
N ARG A 287 -14.21 -22.35 7.28
CA ARG A 287 -13.81 -23.32 6.27
C ARG A 287 -12.39 -23.00 5.82
N CYS A 288 -11.53 -24.00 5.74
CA CYS A 288 -10.18 -23.86 5.21
C CYS A 288 -9.91 -25.00 4.23
N ARG A 289 -9.42 -24.68 3.04
CA ARG A 289 -9.10 -25.64 1.98
C ARG A 289 -7.83 -25.25 1.25
N SER A 290 -7.22 -26.23 0.58
CA SER A 290 -6.06 -26.00 -0.28
C SER A 290 -6.49 -26.10 -1.74
N GLU A 291 -6.31 -25.02 -2.49
CA GLU A 291 -6.52 -24.99 -3.94
C GLU A 291 -5.15 -24.91 -4.62
N ASN A 292 -4.75 -25.96 -5.35
CA ASN A 292 -3.44 -26.02 -6.04
C ASN A 292 -2.23 -25.77 -5.10
N GLY A 293 -2.37 -26.10 -3.82
CA GLY A 293 -1.36 -25.87 -2.78
C GLY A 293 -1.39 -24.48 -2.14
N ALA A 294 -2.26 -23.57 -2.58
CA ALA A 294 -2.51 -22.30 -1.93
C ALA A 294 -3.65 -22.42 -0.91
N ILE A 295 -3.48 -21.79 0.25
CA ILE A 295 -4.51 -21.81 1.30
C ILE A 295 -5.61 -20.81 0.99
N VAL A 296 -6.85 -21.29 1.11
CA VAL A 296 -8.07 -20.48 1.06
C VAL A 296 -8.82 -20.72 2.35
N PHE A 297 -9.14 -19.66 3.07
CA PHE A 297 -9.97 -19.78 4.26
C PHE A 297 -11.06 -18.73 4.32
N GLU A 298 -12.15 -19.10 4.98
CA GLU A 298 -13.40 -18.37 5.06
C GLU A 298 -13.92 -18.42 6.50
N PHE A 299 -14.54 -17.33 6.94
CA PHE A 299 -15.19 -17.26 8.24
C PHE A 299 -16.14 -16.06 8.30
N THR A 300 -17.07 -16.11 9.25
CA THR A 300 -17.98 -15.02 9.57
C THR A 300 -17.80 -14.59 11.01
N ARG A 301 -17.77 -13.28 11.22
CA ARG A 301 -17.65 -12.68 12.55
C ARG A 301 -18.59 -11.49 12.71
N PRO A 302 -19.03 -11.17 13.95
CA PRO A 302 -19.73 -9.93 14.21
C PRO A 302 -18.83 -8.70 13.98
N LEU A 303 -19.42 -7.58 13.57
CA LEU A 303 -18.70 -6.30 13.44
C LEU A 303 -18.22 -5.79 14.80
N ALA A 304 -19.07 -5.92 15.82
CA ALA A 304 -18.76 -5.60 17.21
C ALA A 304 -18.89 -6.86 18.09
N PRO A 305 -17.80 -7.35 18.71
CA PRO A 305 -17.87 -8.50 19.61
C PRO A 305 -18.71 -8.18 20.87
N SER A 306 -19.64 -9.07 21.23
CA SER A 306 -20.52 -8.95 22.40
C SER A 306 -19.85 -9.43 23.70
N CYS A 307 -18.63 -8.96 24.00
CA CYS A 307 -17.88 -9.36 25.19
C CYS A 307 -17.32 -8.18 25.98
N SER A 308 -17.00 -8.42 27.26
CA SER A 308 -16.39 -7.44 28.16
C SER A 308 -15.08 -7.97 28.76
N GLY A 309 -14.10 -7.09 28.95
CA GLY A 309 -12.87 -7.37 29.70
C GLY A 309 -11.79 -8.19 28.98
N ARG A 310 -12.06 -8.80 27.82
CA ARG A 310 -11.06 -9.54 27.02
C ARG A 310 -10.46 -8.68 25.91
N VAL A 311 -9.29 -9.06 25.40
CA VAL A 311 -8.56 -8.30 24.36
C VAL A 311 -9.34 -8.27 23.06
N GLU A 312 -9.92 -9.40 22.64
CA GLU A 312 -10.71 -9.52 21.42
C GLU A 312 -11.96 -8.64 21.40
N CYS A 313 -12.46 -8.19 22.56
CA CYS A 313 -13.59 -7.26 22.62
C CYS A 313 -13.25 -5.88 22.06
N LYS A 314 -11.96 -5.55 21.92
CA LYS A 314 -11.49 -4.31 21.29
C LYS A 314 -11.35 -4.44 19.77
N ASN A 315 -11.52 -5.64 19.20
CA ASN A 315 -11.46 -5.88 17.77
C ASN A 315 -12.78 -5.47 17.08
N ILE A 316 -13.13 -4.19 17.16
CA ILE A 316 -14.35 -3.66 16.56
C ILE A 316 -14.04 -3.25 15.11
N VAL A 317 -14.84 -3.73 14.18
CA VAL A 317 -14.78 -3.33 12.76
C VAL A 317 -15.95 -2.40 12.50
N ASP A 318 -15.68 -1.11 12.35
CA ASP A 318 -16.66 -0.12 11.90
C ASP A 318 -16.60 0.00 10.37
N PRO A 319 -17.65 -0.43 9.63
CA PRO A 319 -17.69 -0.35 8.16
C PRO A 319 -17.52 1.06 7.59
N LYS A 320 -17.76 2.11 8.40
CA LYS A 320 -17.61 3.51 7.99
C LYS A 320 -16.16 3.97 8.02
N THR A 321 -15.30 3.27 8.75
CA THR A 321 -13.88 3.60 8.85
C THR A 321 -13.05 2.69 7.96
N PRO A 322 -11.94 3.18 7.36
CA PRO A 322 -11.06 2.32 6.59
C PRO A 322 -10.42 1.23 7.46
N LEU A 323 -10.71 -0.04 7.14
CA LEU A 323 -10.10 -1.19 7.79
C LEU A 323 -8.68 -1.37 7.24
N LYS A 324 -7.69 -1.44 8.13
CA LYS A 324 -6.30 -1.72 7.74
C LYS A 324 -6.02 -3.21 7.78
N VAL A 325 -5.59 -3.75 6.65
CA VAL A 325 -5.34 -5.18 6.48
C VAL A 325 -3.89 -5.42 6.08
N ILE A 326 -3.24 -6.33 6.78
CA ILE A 326 -1.92 -6.89 6.49
C ILE A 326 -2.05 -8.40 6.28
N TRP A 327 -1.04 -9.03 5.69
CA TRP A 327 -1.06 -10.48 5.48
C TRP A 327 0.32 -11.12 5.67
N ALA A 328 0.31 -12.41 5.96
CA ALA A 328 1.52 -13.22 6.10
C ALA A 328 1.26 -14.67 5.64
N MET A 329 2.28 -15.31 5.09
CA MET A 329 2.28 -16.71 4.70
C MET A 329 3.55 -17.40 5.20
N GLY A 330 3.43 -18.66 5.57
CA GLY A 330 4.58 -19.48 5.99
C GLY A 330 4.38 -20.95 5.65
N SER A 331 5.33 -21.77 6.07
CA SER A 331 5.39 -23.19 5.71
C SER A 331 4.56 -24.09 6.60
N GLN A 332 4.39 -23.76 7.88
CA GLN A 332 3.68 -24.59 8.85
C GLN A 332 2.97 -23.75 9.91
N TRP A 333 1.74 -24.15 10.25
CA TRP A 333 1.02 -23.66 11.42
C TRP A 333 0.64 -24.85 12.30
N GLN A 334 0.49 -24.59 13.60
CA GLN A 334 0.10 -25.60 14.59
C GLN A 334 -0.67 -24.89 15.71
N SER A 335 -1.71 -25.54 16.21
CA SER A 335 -2.50 -25.07 17.34
C SER A 335 -1.65 -25.01 18.63
N GLY A 336 -1.89 -24.03 19.49
CA GLY A 336 -1.21 -23.91 20.79
C GLY A 336 0.16 -23.23 20.74
N ARG A 337 1.22 -23.91 21.24
CA ARG A 337 2.53 -23.28 21.46
C ARG A 337 3.31 -23.12 20.16
N LEU A 338 3.38 -21.89 19.66
CA LEU A 338 4.12 -21.57 18.44
C LEU A 338 5.64 -21.60 18.67
N SER A 339 6.37 -21.99 17.62
CA SER A 339 7.82 -22.07 17.58
C SER A 339 8.36 -21.29 16.38
N VAL A 340 9.70 -21.25 16.20
CA VAL A 340 10.33 -20.60 15.03
C VAL A 340 9.86 -21.22 13.71
N LYS A 341 9.40 -22.47 13.71
CA LYS A 341 8.83 -23.13 12.51
C LYS A 341 7.53 -22.48 12.03
N ASN A 342 6.84 -21.76 12.91
CA ASN A 342 5.60 -21.02 12.61
C ASN A 342 5.86 -19.62 12.06
N MET A 343 7.13 -19.23 11.92
CA MET A 343 7.47 -17.91 11.40
C MET A 343 7.06 -17.80 9.93
N HIS A 344 6.48 -16.66 9.57
CA HIS A 344 6.13 -16.36 8.19
C HIS A 344 7.40 -16.24 7.32
N SER A 345 7.36 -16.78 6.12
CA SER A 345 8.42 -16.61 5.11
C SER A 345 8.14 -15.43 4.18
N VAL A 346 6.87 -15.07 4.00
CA VAL A 346 6.44 -13.97 3.12
C VAL A 346 5.37 -13.15 3.83
N THR A 347 5.44 -11.82 3.71
CA THR A 347 4.50 -10.88 4.35
C THR A 347 4.24 -9.66 3.49
N SER A 348 3.12 -8.98 3.74
CA SER A 348 2.90 -7.62 3.24
C SER A 348 3.98 -6.66 3.70
N ASN A 349 4.42 -5.75 2.83
CA ASN A 349 5.35 -4.69 3.18
C ASN A 349 4.64 -3.51 3.87
N ARG A 350 3.34 -3.33 3.59
CA ARG A 350 2.50 -2.25 4.12
C ARG A 350 1.05 -2.70 4.31
N PRO A 351 0.29 -2.02 5.19
CA PRO A 351 -1.16 -2.22 5.28
C PRO A 351 -1.90 -1.66 4.07
N VAL A 352 -2.94 -2.37 3.65
CA VAL A 352 -3.93 -1.89 2.68
C VAL A 352 -5.12 -1.34 3.45
N ARG A 353 -5.62 -0.15 3.06
CA ARG A 353 -6.80 0.48 3.66
C ARG A 353 -8.03 0.12 2.83
N ILE A 354 -8.94 -0.64 3.42
CA ILE A 354 -10.15 -1.13 2.78
C ILE A 354 -11.35 -0.32 3.28
N LEU A 355 -12.07 0.31 2.35
CA LEU A 355 -13.35 0.98 2.59
C LEU A 355 -14.47 -0.05 2.38
N LEU A 356 -14.87 -0.73 3.46
CA LEU A 356 -15.76 -1.89 3.40
C LEU A 356 -17.11 -1.61 2.72
N LEU A 357 -17.70 -0.42 2.93
CA LEU A 357 -18.97 -0.01 2.32
C LEU A 357 -18.84 0.31 0.83
N ALA A 358 -17.69 0.85 0.40
CA ALA A 358 -17.49 1.31 -0.97
C ALA A 358 -16.97 0.19 -1.89
N GLY A 359 -16.52 -0.94 -1.35
CA GLY A 359 -15.85 -1.97 -2.15
C GLY A 359 -14.46 -1.56 -2.64
N LEU A 360 -13.90 -0.49 -2.09
CA LEU A 360 -12.65 0.11 -2.55
C LEU A 360 -11.52 -0.18 -1.57
N ALA A 361 -10.30 -0.23 -2.09
CA ALA A 361 -9.11 -0.32 -1.28
C ALA A 361 -7.97 0.49 -1.87
N GLU A 362 -7.23 1.14 -0.99
CA GLU A 362 -6.07 1.94 -1.35
C GLU A 362 -4.86 1.43 -0.55
N ALA A 363 -3.78 1.13 -1.24
CA ALA A 363 -2.51 0.87 -0.57
C ALA A 363 -2.07 2.14 0.15
N GLU A 364 -1.64 2.03 1.42
CA GLU A 364 -1.07 3.17 2.12
C GLU A 364 0.21 3.60 1.38
N GLN A 365 0.20 4.81 0.82
CA GLN A 365 1.37 5.35 0.12
C GLN A 365 2.48 5.63 1.15
N ASP A 366 3.65 5.04 0.93
CA ASP A 366 4.82 5.32 1.75
C ASP A 366 5.37 6.71 1.41
N LEU A 367 5.09 7.69 2.27
CA LEU A 367 5.74 9.01 2.24
C LEU A 367 7.26 8.94 2.51
N ARG A 368 7.81 7.75 2.76
CA ARG A 368 9.20 7.53 3.20
C ARG A 368 10.25 8.04 2.21
N PRO A 369 10.17 7.73 0.89
CA PRO A 369 11.18 8.19 -0.05
C PRO A 369 11.20 9.72 -0.16
N VAL A 370 10.02 10.35 -0.20
CA VAL A 370 9.89 11.80 -0.31
C VAL A 370 10.38 12.50 0.97
N LEU A 371 10.02 11.98 2.15
CA LEU A 371 10.48 12.52 3.42
C LEU A 371 11.99 12.30 3.65
N ALA A 372 12.55 11.19 3.15
CA ALA A 372 13.99 10.94 3.18
C ALA A 372 14.75 11.93 2.29
N VAL A 373 14.23 12.23 1.10
CA VAL A 373 14.78 13.26 0.21
C VAL A 373 14.71 14.64 0.85
N HIS A 374 13.58 15.01 1.48
CA HIS A 374 13.47 16.25 2.26
C HIS A 374 14.55 16.31 3.35
N GLY A 375 14.68 15.28 4.18
CA GLY A 375 15.68 15.21 5.24
C GLY A 375 17.12 15.34 4.74
N PHE A 376 17.45 14.66 3.63
CA PHE A 376 18.77 14.76 3.00
C PHE A 376 19.06 16.17 2.48
N MET A 377 18.11 16.78 1.76
CA MET A 377 18.23 18.16 1.28
C MET A 377 18.43 19.15 2.44
N MET A 378 17.68 19.00 3.53
CA MET A 378 17.84 19.86 4.72
C MET A 378 19.19 19.65 5.40
N PHE A 379 19.74 18.43 5.44
CA PHE A 379 21.09 18.19 5.95
C PHE A 379 22.16 18.85 5.07
N VAL A 380 22.06 18.74 3.74
CA VAL A 380 22.99 19.40 2.82
C VAL A 380 22.96 20.93 3.01
N THR A 381 21.76 21.52 3.14
CA THR A 381 21.62 22.95 3.40
C THR A 381 22.16 23.36 4.77
N SER A 382 21.53 22.88 5.85
CA SER A 382 21.77 23.40 7.21
C SER A 382 22.98 22.78 7.88
N GLY A 383 23.45 21.63 7.41
CA GLY A 383 24.62 20.93 7.93
C GLY A 383 25.92 21.22 7.16
N LEU A 384 25.85 21.61 5.88
CA LEU A 384 27.02 21.81 5.01
C LEU A 384 27.10 23.20 4.39
N LEU A 385 26.13 23.57 3.53
CA LEU A 385 26.23 24.76 2.68
C LEU A 385 26.16 26.07 3.46
N LEU A 386 25.14 26.27 4.29
CA LEU A 386 24.98 27.52 5.06
C LEU A 386 26.10 27.70 6.11
N PRO A 387 26.46 26.67 6.92
CA PRO A 387 27.61 26.77 7.82
C PRO A 387 28.93 27.00 7.08
N GLY A 388 29.14 26.32 5.94
CA GLY A 388 30.32 26.50 5.10
C GLY A 388 30.47 27.93 4.60
N GLY A 389 29.37 28.56 4.17
CA GLY A 389 29.37 29.97 3.79
C GLY A 389 29.72 30.91 4.95
N ILE A 390 29.24 30.62 6.17
CA ILE A 390 29.61 31.40 7.37
C ILE A 390 31.11 31.24 7.69
N MET A 391 31.63 30.02 7.58
CA MET A 391 33.06 29.74 7.77
C MET A 391 33.91 30.44 6.72
N ALA A 392 33.49 30.46 5.45
CA ALA A 392 34.18 31.18 4.38
C ALA A 392 34.31 32.68 4.72
N ALA A 393 33.21 33.32 5.14
CA ALA A 393 33.21 34.72 5.53
C ALA A 393 34.05 35.03 6.77
N ARG A 394 34.32 34.04 7.64
CA ARG A 394 35.14 34.22 8.84
C ARG A 394 36.62 33.98 8.61
N TYR A 395 36.96 32.89 7.92
CA TYR A 395 38.33 32.38 7.86
C TYR A 395 39.06 32.68 6.56
N LEU A 396 38.35 32.90 5.45
CA LEU A 396 38.99 33.11 4.13
C LEU A 396 39.33 34.58 3.83
N LYS A 397 39.11 35.50 4.77
CA LYS A 397 39.41 36.94 4.61
C LYS A 397 40.90 37.25 4.34
N HIS A 398 41.81 36.31 4.62
CA HIS A 398 43.25 36.47 4.39
C HIS A 398 43.66 36.20 2.93
N LEU A 399 42.77 35.62 2.12
CA LEU A 399 43.03 35.40 0.69
C LEU A 399 42.90 36.73 -0.06
N LYS A 400 43.78 36.96 -1.03
CA LYS A 400 43.76 38.18 -1.85
C LYS A 400 42.45 38.28 -2.66
N GLY A 401 41.88 39.49 -2.71
CA GLY A 401 40.64 39.79 -3.44
C GLY A 401 39.35 39.37 -2.74
N ASP A 402 38.23 39.47 -3.45
CA ASP A 402 36.87 39.21 -2.93
C ASP A 402 36.48 37.73 -2.87
N VAL A 403 37.46 36.83 -2.86
CA VAL A 403 37.24 35.36 -2.88
C VAL A 403 36.39 34.90 -1.70
N TRP A 404 36.61 35.46 -0.50
CA TRP A 404 35.80 35.14 0.69
C TRP A 404 34.34 35.54 0.52
N PHE A 405 34.09 36.69 -0.14
CA PHE A 405 32.76 37.24 -0.34
C PHE A 405 32.00 36.46 -1.42
N GLN A 406 32.69 36.10 -2.51
CA GLN A 406 32.16 35.22 -3.55
C GLN A 406 31.83 33.84 -2.98
N ALA A 407 32.77 33.21 -2.25
CA ALA A 407 32.56 31.89 -1.65
C ALA A 407 31.39 31.89 -0.65
N HIS A 408 31.30 32.92 0.20
CA HIS A 408 30.15 33.11 1.08
C HIS A 408 28.86 33.19 0.28
N THR A 409 28.79 34.09 -0.70
CA THR A 409 27.58 34.37 -1.49
C THR A 409 27.09 33.13 -2.26
N TYR A 410 27.98 32.42 -2.95
CA TYR A 410 27.63 31.20 -3.70
C TYR A 410 27.14 30.07 -2.78
N LEU A 411 27.78 29.85 -1.63
CA LEU A 411 27.35 28.85 -0.65
C LEU A 411 26.00 29.22 -0.01
N GLN A 412 25.73 30.51 0.26
CA GLN A 412 24.43 30.95 0.76
C GLN A 412 23.33 30.78 -0.28
N TYR A 413 23.50 31.25 -1.52
CA TYR A 413 22.47 31.11 -2.56
C TYR A 413 22.19 29.65 -2.93
N SER A 414 23.23 28.81 -3.06
CA SER A 414 23.04 27.38 -3.30
C SER A 414 22.34 26.68 -2.13
N GLY A 415 22.73 26.99 -0.89
CA GLY A 415 22.05 26.50 0.32
C GLY A 415 20.58 26.88 0.35
N MET A 416 20.25 28.14 0.04
CA MET A 416 18.88 28.66 -0.02
C MET A 416 18.04 27.97 -1.11
N ALA A 417 18.60 27.73 -2.29
CA ALA A 417 17.90 27.06 -3.38
C ALA A 417 17.52 25.61 -3.01
N VAL A 418 18.48 24.85 -2.44
CA VAL A 418 18.23 23.49 -1.95
C VAL A 418 17.22 23.48 -0.80
N MET A 419 17.29 24.47 0.09
CA MET A 419 16.35 24.61 1.19
C MET A 419 14.92 24.83 0.71
N PHE A 420 14.74 25.75 -0.25
CA PHE A 420 13.44 26.05 -0.83
C PHE A 420 12.84 24.82 -1.52
N LEU A 421 13.66 24.11 -2.32
CA LEU A 421 13.23 22.89 -2.99
C LEU A 421 12.82 21.81 -1.99
N GLY A 422 13.60 21.60 -0.92
CA GLY A 422 13.27 20.63 0.12
C GLY A 422 11.98 20.98 0.88
N VAL A 423 11.71 22.26 1.13
CA VAL A 423 10.43 22.69 1.73
C VAL A 423 9.27 22.48 0.76
N LEU A 424 9.43 22.79 -0.53
CA LEU A 424 8.39 22.55 -1.54
C LEU A 424 8.00 21.08 -1.64
N PHE A 425 8.99 20.17 -1.66
CA PHE A 425 8.72 18.73 -1.64
C PHE A 425 7.93 18.29 -0.40
N ALA A 426 8.27 18.82 0.79
CA ALA A 426 7.53 18.52 2.01
C ALA A 426 6.08 19.03 1.98
N VAL A 427 5.85 20.23 1.45
CA VAL A 427 4.50 20.84 1.39
C VAL A 427 3.62 20.15 0.36
N ALA A 428 4.17 19.83 -0.82
CA ALA A 428 3.46 19.11 -1.88
C ALA A 428 2.98 17.73 -1.38
N GLU A 429 3.83 17.02 -0.64
CA GLU A 429 3.53 15.68 -0.14
C GLU A 429 2.54 15.68 1.04
N LEU A 430 2.63 16.67 1.93
CA LEU A 430 1.71 16.80 3.07
C LEU A 430 0.34 17.40 2.69
N ARG A 431 0.10 17.65 1.40
CA ARG A 431 -1.10 18.32 0.86
C ARG A 431 -1.41 19.64 1.60
N GLY A 432 -0.37 20.39 1.96
CA GLY A 432 -0.48 21.69 2.63
C GLY A 432 0.54 21.94 3.77
N PHE A 433 0.51 23.16 4.31
CA PHE A 433 1.37 23.56 5.45
C PHE A 433 0.77 23.08 6.78
N SER A 434 1.42 22.13 7.46
CA SER A 434 1.01 21.64 8.77
C SER A 434 1.97 22.06 9.88
N PHE A 435 1.54 22.98 10.74
CA PHE A 435 2.31 23.47 11.89
C PHE A 435 2.13 22.63 13.17
N LYS A 436 1.64 21.40 13.05
CA LYS A 436 1.32 20.56 14.22
C LYS A 436 2.58 20.01 14.91
N SER A 437 3.66 19.80 14.17
CA SER A 437 4.92 19.25 14.70
C SER A 437 5.87 20.35 15.18
N THR A 438 6.57 20.10 16.29
CA THR A 438 7.66 20.95 16.77
C THR A 438 8.75 21.15 15.71
N HIS A 439 9.07 20.10 14.94
CA HIS A 439 10.01 20.20 13.81
C HIS A 439 9.54 21.21 12.76
N ALA A 440 8.26 21.18 12.39
CA ALA A 440 7.70 22.10 11.39
C ALA A 440 7.77 23.55 11.86
N LYS A 441 7.42 23.83 13.13
CA LYS A 441 7.51 25.18 13.71
C LYS A 441 8.93 25.73 13.68
N ILE A 442 9.90 24.93 14.14
CA ILE A 442 11.30 25.33 14.22
C ILE A 442 11.90 25.46 12.81
N GLY A 443 11.57 24.54 11.90
CA GLY A 443 12.00 24.58 10.50
C GLY A 443 11.48 25.82 9.76
N THR A 444 10.23 26.23 9.99
CA THR A 444 9.70 27.47 9.42
C THR A 444 10.40 28.72 9.97
N LEU A 445 10.75 28.74 11.26
CA LEU A 445 11.54 29.85 11.82
C LEU A 445 12.93 29.92 11.19
N ALA A 446 13.61 28.78 11.03
CA ALA A 446 14.91 28.70 10.36
C ALA A 446 14.83 29.19 8.91
N PHE A 447 13.84 28.72 8.17
CA PHE A 447 13.57 29.14 6.79
C PHE A 447 13.30 30.64 6.69
N GLY A 448 12.48 31.20 7.59
CA GLY A 448 12.17 32.62 7.63
C GLY A 448 13.42 33.48 7.87
N PHE A 449 14.23 33.16 8.87
CA PHE A 449 15.47 33.91 9.13
C PHE A 449 16.48 33.82 7.98
N ALA A 450 16.57 32.67 7.33
CA ALA A 450 17.46 32.47 6.20
C ALA A 450 16.96 33.20 4.93
N PHE A 451 15.66 33.19 4.66
CA PHE A 451 15.05 33.91 3.53
C PHE A 451 15.13 35.44 3.68
N LEU A 452 15.12 35.94 4.92
CA LEU A 452 15.34 37.36 5.17
C LEU A 452 16.80 37.79 4.95
N GLN A 453 17.78 36.87 4.93
CA GLN A 453 19.19 37.24 4.73
C GLN A 453 19.49 37.85 3.36
N PRO A 454 19.03 37.31 2.21
CA PRO A 454 19.25 37.96 0.92
C PRO A 454 18.58 39.33 0.79
N ILE A 455 17.37 39.50 1.35
CA ILE A 455 16.68 40.80 1.37
C ILE A 455 17.50 41.79 2.19
N ASN A 456 17.97 41.37 3.36
CA ASN A 456 18.85 42.17 4.19
C ASN A 456 20.16 42.51 3.45
N ALA A 457 20.77 41.55 2.75
CA ALA A 457 21.99 41.75 1.97
C ALA A 457 21.82 42.72 0.80
N TYR A 458 20.66 42.74 0.16
CA TYR A 458 20.34 43.72 -0.88
C TYR A 458 20.27 45.16 -0.33
N LEU A 459 19.78 45.32 0.91
CA LEU A 459 19.71 46.62 1.60
C LEU A 459 21.03 47.06 2.25
N ARG A 460 22.15 46.40 1.93
CA ARG A 460 23.47 46.68 2.48
C ARG A 460 23.90 48.12 2.15
N PRO A 461 24.09 49.01 3.16
CA PRO A 461 24.54 50.38 2.92
C PRO A 461 25.94 50.42 2.30
N HIS A 462 26.21 51.34 1.36
CA HIS A 462 27.54 51.52 0.77
C HIS A 462 28.60 51.92 1.82
N LEU A 463 29.86 51.55 1.57
CA LEU A 463 30.99 52.01 2.37
C LEU A 463 31.21 53.49 2.05
N ALA A 464 31.40 54.34 3.06
CA ALA A 464 31.74 55.74 2.82
C ALA A 464 33.13 55.82 2.15
N GLU A 465 33.26 56.60 1.07
CA GLU A 465 34.45 56.64 0.21
C GLU A 465 35.75 57.09 0.93
N ASN A 466 35.65 57.78 2.07
CA ASN A 466 36.79 58.56 2.60
C ASN A 466 37.24 58.14 4.00
N GLY A 467 37.45 56.84 4.25
CA GLY A 467 38.23 56.35 5.40
C GLY A 467 37.74 56.67 6.82
N GLU A 468 36.71 57.49 7.01
CA GLU A 468 36.28 57.98 8.33
C GLU A 468 34.85 57.54 8.66
N ILE A 469 34.76 56.82 9.79
CA ILE A 469 33.55 56.49 10.57
C ILE A 469 32.47 55.72 9.79
N LEU A 470 32.34 54.43 10.10
CA LEU A 470 31.20 53.62 9.63
C LEU A 470 29.88 54.33 9.95
N SER A 471 29.01 54.51 8.94
CA SER A 471 27.69 55.08 9.15
C SER A 471 26.92 54.25 10.19
N ARG A 472 26.18 54.91 11.08
CA ARG A 472 25.37 54.24 12.12
C ARG A 472 24.47 53.15 11.53
N ASN A 473 23.95 53.39 10.32
CA ASN A 473 23.12 52.43 9.58
C ASN A 473 23.91 51.19 9.13
N ARG A 474 25.17 51.36 8.71
CA ARG A 474 26.04 50.24 8.34
C ARG A 474 26.36 49.35 9.54
N VAL A 475 26.64 49.95 10.70
CA VAL A 475 26.90 49.20 11.94
C VAL A 475 25.66 48.42 12.39
N ILE A 476 24.48 49.06 12.39
CA ILE A 476 23.21 48.39 12.73
C ILE A 476 22.94 47.22 11.77
N TRP A 477 23.14 47.44 10.47
CA TRP A 477 22.99 46.41 9.45
C TRP A 477 23.92 45.21 9.69
N GLU A 478 25.19 45.45 10.02
CA GLU A 478 26.17 44.39 10.31
C GLU A 478 25.75 43.55 11.53
N TYR A 479 25.32 44.19 12.61
CA TYR A 479 24.79 43.47 13.77
C TYR A 479 23.54 42.65 13.43
N LEU A 480 22.60 43.26 12.71
CA LEU A 480 21.37 42.60 12.30
C LEU A 480 21.65 41.40 11.42
N HIS A 481 22.52 41.53 10.41
CA HIS A 481 22.93 40.45 9.52
C HIS A 481 23.62 39.31 10.27
N ILE A 482 24.59 39.61 11.15
CA ILE A 482 25.31 38.59 11.91
C ILE A 482 24.37 37.87 12.89
N PHE A 483 23.52 38.59 13.62
CA PHE A 483 22.65 38.00 14.63
C PHE A 483 21.55 37.14 14.02
N THR A 484 20.89 37.65 12.98
CA THR A 484 19.83 36.91 12.29
C THR A 484 20.40 35.72 11.52
N GLY A 485 21.59 35.84 10.92
CA GLY A 485 22.27 34.74 10.23
C GLY A 485 22.71 33.62 11.19
N ARG A 486 23.25 33.97 12.38
CA ARG A 486 23.59 32.98 13.41
C ARG A 486 22.35 32.33 14.02
N SER A 487 21.26 33.08 14.19
CA SER A 487 19.98 32.54 14.65
C SER A 487 19.43 31.52 13.65
N ALA A 488 19.50 31.79 12.34
CA ALA A 488 19.11 30.84 11.30
C ALA A 488 19.90 29.52 11.39
N LEU A 489 21.22 29.60 11.65
CA LEU A 489 22.05 28.42 11.86
C LEU A 489 21.61 27.60 13.08
N VAL A 490 21.38 28.25 14.23
CA VAL A 490 20.95 27.59 15.46
C VAL A 490 19.61 26.87 15.25
N PHE A 491 18.61 27.57 14.71
CA PHE A 491 17.31 26.95 14.42
C PHE A 491 17.41 25.84 13.36
N GLY A 492 18.28 25.99 12.36
CA GLY A 492 18.56 24.95 11.36
C GLY A 492 19.10 23.66 11.99
N VAL A 493 20.07 23.76 12.91
CA VAL A 493 20.61 22.59 13.61
C VAL A 493 19.54 21.93 14.49
N ILE A 494 18.75 22.72 15.24
CA ILE A 494 17.64 22.19 16.06
C ILE A 494 16.59 21.52 15.17
N ALA A 495 16.31 22.07 13.98
CA ALA A 495 15.40 21.49 13.01
C ALA A 495 15.87 20.12 12.51
N LEU A 496 17.18 19.91 12.29
CA LEU A 496 17.74 18.60 11.91
C LEU A 496 17.52 17.54 13.00
N PHE A 497 17.80 17.87 14.26
CA PHE A 497 17.60 16.94 15.37
C PHE A 497 16.13 16.60 15.60
N THR A 498 15.26 17.62 15.64
CA THR A 498 13.81 17.43 15.82
C THR A 498 13.19 16.70 14.62
N GLY A 499 13.73 16.89 13.41
CA GLY A 499 13.32 16.16 12.20
C GLY A 499 13.61 14.66 12.28
N LEU A 500 14.81 14.28 12.72
CA LEU A 500 15.18 12.87 12.93
C LEU A 500 14.35 12.22 14.05
N GLN A 501 14.06 12.95 15.14
CA GLN A 501 13.18 12.48 16.21
C GLN A 501 11.75 12.25 15.68
N HIS A 502 11.22 13.18 14.89
CA HIS A 502 9.91 13.06 14.27
C HIS A 502 9.83 11.85 13.32
N LEU A 503 10.88 11.63 12.52
CA LEU A 503 11.00 10.45 11.65
C LEU A 503 11.03 9.15 12.46
N GLY A 504 11.77 9.12 13.57
CA GLY A 504 11.91 7.93 14.43
C GLY A 504 10.61 7.53 15.13
N HIS A 505 9.82 8.51 15.58
CA HIS A 505 8.51 8.25 16.17
C HIS A 505 7.52 7.69 15.15
N ARG A 506 7.64 8.08 13.88
CA ARG A 506 6.69 7.69 12.82
C ARG A 506 7.04 6.37 12.11
N TYR A 507 8.32 6.01 11.99
CA TYR A 507 8.77 4.89 11.15
C TYR A 507 9.60 3.80 11.85
N GLY A 508 9.83 3.93 13.16
CA GLY A 508 10.52 2.91 13.96
C GLY A 508 11.98 3.23 14.27
N SER A 509 12.44 2.83 15.46
CA SER A 509 13.60 3.46 16.11
C SER A 509 15.00 2.97 15.69
N LYS A 510 15.12 1.83 14.99
CA LYS A 510 16.45 1.21 14.75
C LYS A 510 17.33 2.04 13.81
N ASN A 511 16.83 2.43 12.64
CA ASN A 511 17.63 3.19 11.66
C ASN A 511 17.82 4.66 12.09
N THR A 512 16.85 5.23 12.80
CA THR A 512 16.92 6.64 13.22
C THR A 512 17.94 6.86 14.33
N LYS A 513 18.16 5.90 15.24
CA LYS A 513 19.23 5.98 16.24
C LYS A 513 20.62 6.06 15.58
N GLY A 514 20.86 5.30 14.52
CA GLY A 514 22.10 5.35 13.75
C GLY A 514 22.31 6.72 13.07
N LEU A 515 21.27 7.24 12.41
CA LEU A 515 21.31 8.56 11.79
C LEU A 515 21.51 9.70 12.80
N THR A 516 20.86 9.63 13.96
CA THR A 516 21.06 10.61 15.04
C THR A 516 22.48 10.55 15.58
N CYS A 517 23.04 9.35 15.80
CA CYS A 517 24.44 9.19 16.19
C CYS A 517 25.39 9.81 15.15
N GLY A 518 25.17 9.52 13.86
CA GLY A 518 25.95 10.12 12.77
C GLY A 518 25.87 11.65 12.74
N LEU A 519 24.69 12.22 12.95
CA LEU A 519 24.51 13.68 13.02
C LEU A 519 25.25 14.29 14.22
N ILE A 520 25.23 13.63 15.38
CA ILE A 520 25.99 14.08 16.57
C ILE A 520 27.49 14.09 16.27
N LEU A 521 28.02 13.00 15.71
CA LEU A 521 29.43 12.90 15.34
C LEU A 521 29.82 13.98 14.31
N TRP A 522 28.95 14.26 13.34
CA TRP A 522 29.15 15.34 12.37
C TRP A 522 29.24 16.71 13.04
N VAL A 523 28.27 17.06 13.91
CA VAL A 523 28.23 18.35 14.62
C VAL A 523 29.44 18.52 15.52
N VAL A 524 29.85 17.46 16.23
CA VAL A 524 31.07 17.46 17.05
C VAL A 524 32.31 17.67 16.19
N SER A 525 32.42 16.98 15.05
CA SER A 525 33.54 17.17 14.12
C SER A 525 33.63 18.61 13.62
N VAL A 526 32.51 19.20 13.20
CA VAL A 526 32.47 20.61 12.76
C VAL A 526 32.86 21.55 13.90
N ALA A 527 32.38 21.31 15.12
CA ALA A 527 32.75 22.11 16.30
C ALA A 527 34.26 22.03 16.60
N LEU A 528 34.87 20.84 16.51
CA LEU A 528 36.31 20.67 16.69
C LEU A 528 37.11 21.41 15.61
N VAL A 529 36.68 21.34 14.34
CA VAL A 529 37.31 22.10 13.25
C VAL A 529 37.22 23.60 13.51
N VAL A 530 36.06 24.10 13.93
CA VAL A 530 35.88 25.52 14.29
C VAL A 530 36.81 25.90 15.45
N LEU A 531 36.86 25.11 16.53
CA LEU A 531 37.75 25.36 17.67
C LEU A 531 39.22 25.37 17.26
N TYR A 532 39.64 24.45 16.40
CA TYR A 532 40.99 24.40 15.85
C TYR A 532 41.32 25.65 15.03
N LEU A 533 40.42 26.08 14.14
CA LEU A 533 40.60 27.29 13.35
C LEU A 533 40.65 28.56 14.22
N GLU A 534 39.83 28.65 15.27
CA GLU A 534 39.90 29.76 16.23
C GLU A 534 41.21 29.73 17.02
N TYR A 535 41.64 28.57 17.50
CA TYR A 535 42.92 28.40 18.19
C TYR A 535 44.09 28.87 17.32
N MET A 536 44.12 28.45 16.04
CA MET A 536 45.14 28.88 15.08
C MET A 536 45.07 30.38 14.81
N ALA A 537 43.86 30.96 14.72
CA ALA A 537 43.69 32.39 14.53
C ALA A 537 44.19 33.20 15.75
N VAL A 538 43.95 32.72 16.98
CA VAL A 538 44.45 33.34 18.21
C VAL A 538 45.96 33.19 18.33
N LYS A 539 46.50 32.00 18.05
CA LYS A 539 47.95 31.75 18.05
C LYS A 539 48.67 32.68 17.08
N ARG A 540 48.17 32.84 15.85
CA ARG A 540 48.75 33.76 14.85
C ARG A 540 48.76 35.21 15.34
N ARG A 541 47.73 35.65 16.08
CA ARG A 541 47.69 37.00 16.70
C ARG A 541 48.72 37.16 17.83
N ARG A 542 49.01 36.07 18.55
CA ARG A 542 49.99 36.07 19.65
C ARG A 542 51.42 36.06 19.12
N ASP A 543 51.69 35.23 18.11
CA ASP A 543 53.01 35.09 17.50
C ASP A 543 53.37 36.36 16.68
N GLY A 544 52.40 36.96 15.97
CA GLY A 544 52.59 38.24 15.27
C GLY A 544 52.66 39.48 16.16
N GLY A 545 52.46 39.34 17.48
CA GLY A 545 52.64 40.42 18.46
C GLY A 545 54.01 40.45 19.13
N ALA A 546 54.89 39.48 18.83
CA ALA A 546 56.23 39.39 19.41
C ALA A 546 57.29 40.15 18.58
N ASP A 547 57.03 40.40 17.29
CA ASP A 547 57.90 41.18 16.40
C ASP A 547 57.19 42.48 15.98
N GLY A 548 57.54 43.60 16.64
CA GLY A 548 57.21 44.95 16.17
C GLY A 548 56.20 45.73 17.02
N HIS A 549 56.67 46.85 17.57
CA HIS A 549 55.90 47.83 18.33
C HIS A 549 54.79 48.52 17.50
N SER A 550 53.68 48.85 18.19
CA SER A 550 52.60 49.78 17.81
C SER A 550 51.54 49.31 16.81
N GLY A 551 50.29 49.20 17.25
CA GLY A 551 49.16 48.95 16.35
C GLY A 551 47.85 48.55 17.02
N LYS A 552 47.31 49.45 17.83
CA LYS A 552 45.98 49.41 18.47
C LYS A 552 44.86 49.00 17.50
N TRP A 553 43.99 48.10 17.96
CA TRP A 553 42.70 47.78 17.33
C TRP A 553 41.90 49.04 16.98
N VAL A 554 41.77 49.35 15.69
CA VAL A 554 40.73 50.26 15.16
C VAL A 554 40.31 49.75 13.78
N LEU A 555 38.99 49.72 13.56
CA LEU A 555 38.34 49.58 12.26
C LEU A 555 38.80 50.67 11.29
N GLY A 556 39.36 50.29 10.14
CA GLY A 556 39.66 51.24 9.08
C GLY A 556 40.45 50.56 7.98
N ASN A 557 39.97 50.73 6.75
CA ASN A 557 40.65 50.32 5.53
C ASN A 557 42.02 51.02 5.42
N ASN A 558 42.97 50.41 4.70
CA ASN A 558 43.91 51.07 3.79
C ASN A 558 44.78 49.97 3.13
N GLU A 559 44.50 49.70 1.85
CA GLU A 559 45.55 49.52 0.84
C GLU A 559 46.20 50.92 0.68
N GLU A 560 47.47 51.16 0.40
CA GLU A 560 48.51 50.51 -0.39
C GLU A 560 49.89 50.95 0.20
N GLU A 561 50.94 50.15 0.06
CA GLU A 561 52.27 50.58 -0.41
C GLU A 561 53.29 49.42 -0.40
N ASP A 562 53.68 49.05 -1.62
CA ASP A 562 54.96 48.55 -2.12
C ASP A 562 56.01 47.96 -1.15
N SER A 563 56.34 46.69 -1.41
CA SER A 563 57.75 46.27 -1.46
C SER A 563 57.93 45.11 -2.44
N VAL A 564 58.55 45.46 -3.55
CA VAL A 564 59.29 44.62 -4.49
C VAL A 564 60.16 43.59 -3.77
N ASP A 565 59.99 42.31 -4.11
CA ASP A 565 61.13 41.39 -4.14
C ASP A 565 60.92 40.32 -5.21
N LEU A 566 61.52 40.57 -6.38
CA LEU A 566 61.64 39.65 -7.49
C LEU A 566 62.94 38.85 -7.30
N LEU A 567 62.82 37.57 -6.92
CA LEU A 567 63.89 36.60 -7.11
C LEU A 567 63.58 35.71 -8.33
N GLN A 568 64.30 36.05 -9.40
CA GLN A 568 64.90 35.20 -10.43
C GLN A 568 64.21 33.89 -10.85
N SER A 569 63.88 33.81 -12.13
CA SER A 569 64.18 32.63 -12.93
C SER A 569 64.60 33.05 -14.34
N GLU A 570 65.79 32.62 -14.72
CA GLU A 570 66.36 32.71 -16.06
C GLU A 570 65.40 32.19 -17.14
N ARG A 571 65.42 32.83 -18.33
CA ARG A 571 65.72 32.11 -19.59
C ARG A 571 66.07 33.06 -20.73
N SER A 572 67.27 32.85 -21.26
CA SER A 572 67.80 33.39 -22.51
C SER A 572 66.99 32.94 -23.75
N SER A 573 66.69 33.86 -24.66
CA SER A 573 66.55 33.57 -26.09
C SER A 573 66.78 34.83 -26.95
N LYS A 574 67.76 34.71 -27.86
CA LYS A 574 68.15 35.59 -28.97
C LYS A 574 67.03 35.91 -29.97
N MET A 575 67.05 37.13 -30.53
CA MET A 575 66.98 37.52 -31.97
C MET A 575 66.74 39.04 -32.05
N GLU A 576 67.73 39.88 -32.37
CA GLU A 576 68.05 40.43 -33.71
C GLU A 576 66.92 41.22 -34.42
N SER A 577 67.05 42.55 -34.51
CA SER A 577 67.43 43.28 -35.75
C SER A 577 66.97 44.76 -35.80
N ASN A 578 67.89 45.59 -36.31
CA ASN A 578 67.78 46.88 -37.02
C ASN A 578 67.23 48.12 -36.28
N SER A 579 68.08 49.08 -35.88
CA SER A 579 68.86 50.07 -36.67
C SER A 579 68.03 51.21 -37.27
N THR A 580 68.25 52.44 -36.79
CA THR A 580 68.37 53.66 -37.60
C THR A 580 69.04 54.75 -36.74
N GLU A 581 70.29 55.06 -37.05
CA GLU A 581 70.98 56.33 -36.77
C GLU A 581 70.87 57.21 -38.04
N PRO A 582 71.14 58.54 -38.07
CA PRO A 582 72.42 59.09 -37.59
C PRO A 582 72.48 60.55 -37.07
N MET A 583 73.62 60.82 -36.41
CA MET A 583 74.45 62.06 -36.39
C MET A 583 73.83 63.43 -36.08
N GLU A 584 74.36 64.07 -35.03
CA GLU A 584 75.19 65.28 -35.23
C GLU A 584 76.27 65.41 -34.14
N VAL A 585 77.43 65.88 -34.56
CA VAL A 585 78.73 65.93 -33.87
C VAL A 585 79.02 67.37 -33.47
N GLN A 586 79.53 67.61 -32.25
CA GLN A 586 80.61 68.59 -32.08
C GLN A 586 81.43 68.32 -30.81
N LEU A 587 82.72 68.12 -31.06
CA LEU A 587 83.84 68.00 -30.13
C LEU A 587 84.37 69.39 -29.78
N GLU A 588 84.91 69.57 -28.58
CA GLU A 588 86.08 70.44 -28.39
C GLU A 588 87.09 69.80 -27.44
N PRO A 589 88.40 70.13 -27.59
CA PRO A 589 89.47 69.19 -27.30
C PRO A 589 90.28 69.52 -26.03
N LEU A 590 90.91 68.45 -25.57
CA LEU A 590 91.91 68.32 -24.50
C LEU A 590 93.07 69.33 -24.55
N LYS A 591 93.50 69.75 -23.36
CA LYS A 591 94.88 69.90 -22.84
C LYS A 591 94.74 70.01 -21.31
N GLY A 592 95.41 69.26 -20.45
CA GLY A 592 96.42 68.21 -20.55
C GLY A 592 96.65 67.63 -19.16
#